data_AF-A0A0W1FC11-F1
#
_entry.id   AF-A0A0W1FC11-F1
#
_cell.length_a   1.000
_cell.length_b   1.000
_cell.length_c   1.000
_cell.angle_alpha   90.00
_cell.angle_beta   90.00
_cell.angle_gamma   90.00
#
_symmetry.space_group_name_H-M   'P 1'
#
loop_
_entity.id
_entity.type
_entity.pdbx_description
1 polymer ?
#
loop_
_entity_poly.entity_id
_entity_poly.type
_entity_poly.pdbx_seq_one_letter_code
_entity_poly.pdbx_strand_id
1 'polypeptide(L)'
;MKKILVASALAIATLSVSPMLAAPAFAQAKGVAVADVRVAAARSNAFTTASQQIETTYKAQIDQQNTRAQTLQAEVNVLIAKYNEEAKKSPQNQTALQAAAKAVQDKRQAASTELGQIGAPVELAVAYVEDQISVRMNEAIKAAMTAKKIDLLLNPDAVLARENNVDITDAVVTEINRILPNVSIAVPAGYQPGQLVQQRNQQLMDAARAAQGTPAAPAPTGSAPTTR
;
A
#
# COMPACT_ATOMS: atom_id res chain seq x y z
N MET A 1 66.48 22.79 -0.70
CA MET A 1 67.15 23.83 0.13
C MET A 1 66.11 24.86 0.55
N LYS A 2 66.01 25.15 1.87
CA LYS A 2 65.10 26.14 2.47
C LYS A 2 65.55 27.58 2.17
N LYS A 3 64.61 28.51 1.93
CA LYS A 3 64.51 29.94 2.40
C LYS A 3 63.05 30.38 2.10
N ILE A 4 62.12 30.61 3.03
CA ILE A 4 61.92 31.66 4.07
C ILE A 4 61.90 33.09 3.51
N LEU A 5 60.82 33.83 3.87
CA LEU A 5 60.66 35.27 4.20
C LEU A 5 59.55 35.95 3.37
N VAL A 6 58.37 36.33 3.92
CA VAL A 6 58.00 37.31 4.98
C VAL A 6 57.58 38.67 4.40
N ALA A 7 56.56 39.27 5.05
CA ALA A 7 56.09 40.68 5.00
C ALA A 7 55.02 41.00 3.94
N SER A 8 53.99 41.79 4.19
CA SER A 8 53.45 42.46 5.39
C SER A 8 52.08 43.02 5.01
N ALA A 9 51.28 43.26 6.04
CA ALA A 9 49.94 43.82 6.00
C ALA A 9 49.86 45.21 5.34
N LEU A 10 48.74 45.48 4.65
CA LEU A 10 47.99 46.72 4.89
C LEU A 10 46.52 46.50 4.54
N ALA A 11 45.69 46.51 5.59
CA ALA A 11 44.24 46.57 5.46
C ALA A 11 43.83 47.95 4.93
N ILE A 12 43.20 47.97 3.76
CA ILE A 12 42.39 49.10 3.31
C ILE A 12 40.95 48.59 3.31
N ALA A 13 40.19 49.08 4.29
CA ALA A 13 38.75 48.92 4.36
C ALA A 13 38.12 49.56 3.12
N THR A 14 37.82 48.75 2.12
CA THR A 14 36.93 49.11 1.02
C THR A 14 35.57 48.53 1.35
N LEU A 15 34.56 49.41 1.42
CA LEU A 15 33.15 49.05 1.50
C LEU A 15 32.80 48.18 0.29
N SER A 16 32.95 46.87 0.44
CA SER A 16 32.55 45.89 -0.55
C SER A 16 31.06 45.69 -0.37
N VAL A 17 30.26 46.36 -1.19
CA VAL A 17 28.90 45.93 -1.49
C VAL A 17 29.05 44.49 -1.97
N SER A 18 28.80 43.53 -1.08
CA SER A 18 28.74 42.15 -1.48
C SER A 18 27.60 42.06 -2.49
N PRO A 19 27.82 41.68 -3.75
CA PRO A 19 26.74 41.09 -4.49
C PRO A 19 26.39 39.86 -3.67
N MET A 20 25.24 39.88 -2.99
CA MET A 20 24.55 38.64 -2.70
C MET A 20 24.32 38.03 -4.07
N LEU A 21 25.25 37.19 -4.49
CA LEU A 21 25.03 36.24 -5.55
C LEU A 21 23.82 35.45 -5.08
N ALA A 22 22.65 35.82 -5.59
CA ALA A 22 21.53 34.92 -5.65
C ALA A 22 22.03 33.76 -6.50
N ALA A 23 22.70 32.79 -5.86
CA ALA A 23 22.96 31.52 -6.46
C ALA A 23 21.59 31.03 -6.89
N PRO A 24 21.37 30.72 -8.19
CA PRO A 24 20.13 30.08 -8.57
C PRO A 24 20.02 28.85 -7.69
N ALA A 25 18.96 28.78 -6.87
CA ALA A 25 18.56 27.56 -6.22
C ALA A 25 18.14 26.61 -7.35
N PHE A 26 19.11 25.98 -8.00
CA PHE A 26 18.85 24.81 -8.81
C PHE A 26 18.18 23.83 -7.85
N ALA A 27 16.90 23.55 -8.08
CA ALA A 27 16.27 22.35 -7.58
C ALA A 27 17.03 21.18 -8.22
N GLN A 28 18.21 20.84 -7.67
CA GLN A 28 18.87 19.58 -7.98
C GLN A 28 17.90 18.51 -7.53
N ALA A 29 17.22 17.87 -8.50
CA ALA A 29 16.37 16.73 -8.25
C ALA A 29 17.19 15.70 -7.45
N LYS A 30 16.88 15.57 -6.16
CA LYS A 30 17.44 14.58 -5.26
C LYS A 30 16.81 13.26 -5.64
N GLY A 31 17.49 12.47 -6.48
CA GLY A 31 17.27 11.03 -6.64
C GLY A 31 15.92 10.57 -7.21
N VAL A 32 16.00 9.63 -8.16
CA VAL A 32 14.86 8.82 -8.61
C VAL A 32 15.05 7.42 -8.03
N ALA A 33 14.00 6.86 -7.43
CA ALA A 33 14.01 5.51 -6.89
C ALA A 33 12.79 4.71 -7.35
N VAL A 34 12.85 3.40 -7.11
CA VAL A 34 11.70 2.52 -7.21
C VAL A 34 11.33 1.96 -5.84
N ALA A 35 10.05 1.65 -5.64
CA ALA A 35 9.64 0.79 -4.53
C ALA A 35 8.42 -0.04 -4.91
N ASP A 36 8.46 -1.30 -4.50
CA ASP A 36 7.28 -2.15 -4.50
C ASP A 36 6.53 -1.99 -3.18
N VAL A 37 5.55 -1.10 -3.18
CA VAL A 37 4.73 -0.79 -2.00
C VAL A 37 3.86 -1.96 -1.55
N ARG A 38 3.51 -2.88 -2.46
CA ARG A 38 2.72 -4.08 -2.12
C ARG A 38 3.61 -5.09 -1.41
N VAL A 39 4.81 -5.32 -1.92
CA VAL A 39 5.82 -6.16 -1.26
C VAL A 39 6.23 -5.54 0.07
N ALA A 40 6.37 -4.21 0.16
CA ALA A 40 6.67 -3.54 1.43
C ALA A 40 5.57 -3.76 2.48
N ALA A 41 4.29 -3.68 2.10
CA ALA A 41 3.17 -4.00 2.99
C ALA A 41 3.24 -5.45 3.49
N ALA A 42 3.40 -6.41 2.58
CA ALA A 42 3.43 -7.83 2.88
C ALA A 42 4.65 -8.24 3.74
N ARG A 43 5.79 -7.57 3.57
CA ARG A 43 7.01 -7.80 4.37
C ARG A 43 7.01 -7.08 5.71
N SER A 44 6.00 -6.27 6.02
CA SER A 44 5.93 -5.57 7.29
C SER A 44 5.73 -6.54 8.46
N ASN A 45 6.25 -6.16 9.63
CA ASN A 45 6.04 -6.87 10.89
C ASN A 45 4.55 -6.90 11.23
N ALA A 46 3.84 -5.79 11.02
CA ALA A 46 2.40 -5.71 11.21
C ALA A 46 1.65 -6.78 10.42
N PHE A 47 1.92 -6.93 9.11
CA PHE A 47 1.29 -7.96 8.28
C PHE A 47 1.67 -9.37 8.73
N THR A 48 2.95 -9.61 8.99
CA THR A 48 3.47 -10.92 9.37
C THR A 48 2.87 -11.39 10.70
N THR A 49 2.88 -10.54 11.72
CA THR A 49 2.31 -10.84 13.04
C THR A 49 0.79 -11.00 12.96
N ALA A 50 0.10 -10.12 12.22
CA ALA A 50 -1.34 -10.25 12.06
C ALA A 50 -1.74 -11.52 11.31
N SER A 51 -0.97 -11.93 10.29
CA SER A 51 -1.21 -13.19 9.57
C SER A 51 -1.12 -14.40 10.51
N GLN A 52 -0.10 -14.45 11.38
CA GLN A 52 0.03 -15.52 12.40
C GLN A 52 -1.15 -15.51 13.39
N GLN A 53 -1.60 -14.32 13.81
CA GLN A 53 -2.74 -14.18 14.70
C GLN A 53 -4.06 -14.60 14.01
N ILE A 54 -4.25 -14.27 12.73
CA ILE A 54 -5.41 -14.68 11.94
C ILE A 54 -5.42 -16.21 11.81
N GLU A 55 -4.29 -16.81 11.44
CA GLU A 55 -4.17 -18.27 11.33
C GLU A 55 -4.55 -18.97 12.65
N THR A 56 -4.09 -18.43 13.78
CA THR A 56 -4.40 -18.98 15.10
C THR A 56 -5.86 -18.75 15.50
N THR A 57 -6.37 -17.54 15.31
CA THR A 57 -7.71 -17.12 15.76
C THR A 57 -8.80 -17.77 14.93
N TYR A 58 -8.58 -17.92 13.63
CA TYR A 58 -9.55 -18.48 12.69
C TYR A 58 -9.21 -19.93 12.28
N LYS A 59 -8.34 -20.61 13.04
CA LYS A 59 -7.91 -21.97 12.73
C LYS A 59 -9.09 -22.92 12.49
N ALA A 60 -10.13 -22.83 13.32
CA ALA A 60 -11.31 -23.68 13.18
C ALA A 60 -12.04 -23.44 11.85
N GLN A 61 -12.19 -22.19 11.42
CA GLN A 61 -12.81 -21.82 10.15
C GLN A 61 -11.95 -22.25 8.96
N ILE A 62 -10.64 -22.07 9.04
CA ILE A 62 -9.69 -22.49 8.00
C ILE A 62 -9.71 -24.02 7.85
N ASP A 63 -9.64 -24.76 8.96
CA ASP A 63 -9.71 -26.22 8.96
C ASP A 63 -11.06 -26.69 8.42
N GLN A 64 -12.17 -26.07 8.84
CA GLN A 64 -13.51 -26.34 8.34
C GLN A 64 -13.62 -26.09 6.82
N GLN A 65 -13.07 -24.98 6.33
CA GLN A 65 -13.05 -24.65 4.90
C GLN A 65 -12.29 -25.71 4.11
N ASN A 66 -11.12 -26.13 4.59
CA ASN A 66 -10.30 -27.16 3.97
C ASN A 66 -11.00 -28.52 3.94
N THR A 67 -11.56 -28.97 5.07
CA THR A 67 -12.34 -30.21 5.14
C THR A 67 -13.52 -30.14 4.19
N ARG A 68 -14.27 -29.03 4.19
CA ARG A 68 -15.45 -28.89 3.35
C ARG A 68 -15.11 -28.85 1.87
N ALA A 69 -14.02 -28.20 1.48
CA ALA A 69 -13.53 -28.17 0.11
C ALA A 69 -13.20 -29.60 -0.38
N GLN A 70 -12.54 -30.41 0.44
CA GLN A 70 -12.24 -31.81 0.11
C GLN A 70 -13.52 -32.65 -0.05
N THR A 71 -14.48 -32.50 0.86
CA THR A 71 -15.78 -33.20 0.77
C THR A 71 -16.53 -32.79 -0.49
N LEU A 72 -16.64 -31.49 -0.77
CA LEU A 72 -17.33 -30.98 -1.96
C LEU A 72 -16.66 -31.46 -3.25
N GLN A 73 -15.33 -31.52 -3.29
CA GLN A 73 -14.60 -32.05 -4.43
C GLN A 73 -14.93 -33.53 -4.68
N ALA A 74 -14.99 -34.35 -3.63
CA ALA A 74 -15.37 -35.75 -3.73
C ALA A 74 -16.82 -35.91 -4.24
N GLU A 75 -17.75 -35.12 -3.70
CA GLU A 75 -19.17 -35.13 -4.13
C GLU A 75 -19.33 -34.71 -5.60
N VAL A 76 -18.61 -33.67 -6.04
CA VAL A 76 -18.60 -33.24 -7.45
C VAL A 76 -18.03 -34.34 -8.36
N ASN A 77 -16.96 -35.03 -7.93
CA ASN A 77 -16.40 -36.14 -8.70
C ASN A 77 -17.41 -37.29 -8.89
N VAL A 78 -18.21 -37.60 -7.86
CA VAL A 78 -19.29 -38.60 -7.96
C VAL A 78 -20.36 -38.16 -8.97
N LEU A 79 -20.75 -36.89 -8.97
CA LEU A 79 -21.73 -36.36 -9.94
C LEU A 79 -21.18 -36.37 -11.37
N ILE A 80 -19.89 -36.08 -11.56
CA ILE A 80 -19.21 -36.18 -12.86
C ILE A 80 -19.16 -37.63 -13.34
N ALA A 81 -18.88 -38.58 -12.45
CA ALA A 81 -18.91 -40.00 -12.80
C ALA A 81 -20.31 -40.44 -13.28
N LYS A 82 -21.37 -40.01 -12.57
CA LYS A 82 -22.76 -40.24 -13.01
C LYS A 82 -23.05 -39.61 -14.37
N TYR A 83 -22.66 -38.36 -14.58
CA TYR A 83 -22.81 -37.70 -15.88
C TYR A 83 -22.13 -38.48 -17.02
N ASN A 84 -20.89 -38.95 -16.81
CA ASN A 84 -20.16 -39.74 -17.79
C ASN A 84 -20.81 -41.10 -18.06
N GLU A 85 -21.42 -41.71 -17.05
CA GLU A 85 -22.18 -42.96 -17.20
C GLU A 85 -23.43 -42.76 -18.05
N GLU A 86 -24.20 -41.70 -17.80
CA GLU A 86 -25.40 -41.36 -18.58
C GLU A 86 -25.06 -40.94 -20.01
N ALA A 87 -23.90 -40.30 -20.22
CA ALA A 87 -23.44 -39.91 -21.54
C ALA A 87 -23.20 -41.13 -22.44
N LYS A 88 -22.71 -42.25 -21.88
CA LYS A 88 -22.50 -43.51 -22.62
C LYS A 88 -23.80 -44.19 -23.04
N LYS A 89 -24.92 -43.87 -22.38
CA LYS A 89 -26.26 -44.41 -22.67
C LYS A 89 -27.09 -43.49 -23.58
N SER A 90 -26.54 -42.36 -24.04
CA SER A 90 -27.22 -41.49 -25.00
C SER A 90 -27.24 -42.09 -26.42
N PRO A 91 -28.32 -41.88 -27.21
CA PRO A 91 -29.42 -40.93 -26.99
C PRO A 91 -30.60 -41.43 -26.17
N GLN A 92 -30.58 -42.67 -25.66
CA GLN A 92 -31.69 -43.29 -24.95
C GLN A 92 -31.99 -42.64 -23.59
N ASN A 93 -31.01 -41.94 -23.00
CA ASN A 93 -31.15 -41.30 -21.69
C ASN A 93 -30.86 -39.79 -21.67
N GLN A 94 -31.23 -39.07 -22.74
CA GLN A 94 -30.98 -37.62 -22.86
C GLN A 94 -31.52 -36.80 -21.67
N THR A 95 -32.70 -37.11 -21.14
CA THR A 95 -33.28 -36.41 -19.98
C THR A 95 -32.43 -36.61 -18.72
N ALA A 96 -31.95 -37.83 -18.46
CA ALA A 96 -31.09 -38.13 -17.32
C ALA A 96 -29.71 -37.45 -17.47
N LEU A 97 -29.16 -37.40 -18.69
CA LEU A 97 -27.92 -36.70 -18.99
C LEU A 97 -28.03 -35.19 -18.70
N GLN A 98 -29.12 -34.55 -19.14
CA GLN A 98 -29.39 -33.14 -18.85
C GLN A 98 -29.54 -32.88 -17.34
N ALA A 99 -30.26 -33.76 -16.63
CA ALA A 99 -30.40 -33.66 -15.18
C ALA A 99 -29.04 -33.82 -14.45
N ALA A 100 -28.19 -34.75 -14.89
CA ALA A 100 -26.85 -34.93 -14.33
C ALA A 100 -25.95 -33.73 -14.59
N ALA A 101 -26.01 -33.13 -15.79
CA ALA A 101 -25.27 -31.91 -16.11
C ALA A 101 -25.68 -30.75 -15.19
N LYS A 102 -26.99 -30.56 -15.01
CA LYS A 102 -27.54 -29.54 -14.12
C LYS A 102 -27.13 -29.77 -12.67
N ALA A 103 -27.16 -31.02 -12.19
CA ALA A 103 -26.73 -31.36 -10.83
C ALA A 103 -25.26 -31.00 -10.57
N VAL A 104 -24.35 -31.23 -11.54
CA VAL A 104 -22.93 -30.83 -11.42
C VAL A 104 -22.80 -29.31 -11.36
N GLN A 105 -23.50 -28.58 -12.22
CA GLN A 105 -23.47 -27.11 -12.25
C GLN A 105 -24.00 -26.51 -10.94
N ASP A 106 -25.19 -26.96 -10.50
CA ASP A 106 -25.82 -26.49 -9.27
C ASP A 106 -24.93 -26.80 -8.06
N LYS A 107 -24.28 -27.98 -8.03
CA LYS A 107 -23.36 -28.36 -6.95
C LYS A 107 -22.11 -27.47 -6.91
N ARG A 108 -21.53 -27.13 -8.06
CA ARG A 108 -20.37 -26.24 -8.14
C ARG A 108 -20.71 -24.83 -7.64
N GLN A 109 -21.87 -24.29 -8.03
CA GLN A 109 -22.32 -22.97 -7.58
C GLN A 109 -22.57 -22.95 -6.06
N ALA A 110 -23.22 -23.99 -5.53
CA ALA A 110 -23.45 -24.15 -4.10
C ALA A 110 -22.12 -24.27 -3.33
N ALA A 111 -21.17 -25.05 -3.86
CA ALA A 111 -19.84 -25.22 -3.28
C ALA A 111 -19.09 -23.89 -3.14
N SER A 112 -19.05 -23.08 -4.21
CA SER A 112 -18.40 -21.76 -4.15
C SER A 112 -19.06 -20.83 -3.13
N THR A 113 -20.38 -20.85 -3.05
CA THR A 113 -21.14 -20.02 -2.08
C THR A 113 -20.84 -20.46 -0.65
N GLU A 114 -20.86 -21.77 -0.39
CA GLU A 114 -20.62 -22.32 0.94
C GLU A 114 -19.19 -22.08 1.42
N LEU A 115 -18.19 -22.33 0.56
CA LEU A 115 -16.78 -22.09 0.90
C LEU A 115 -16.49 -20.60 1.13
N GLY A 116 -17.15 -19.72 0.37
CA GLY A 116 -17.09 -18.27 0.59
C GLY A 116 -17.70 -17.87 1.94
N GLN A 117 -18.83 -18.46 2.34
CA GLN A 117 -19.44 -18.17 3.65
C GLN A 117 -18.56 -18.63 4.83
N ILE A 118 -17.89 -19.79 4.70
CA ILE A 118 -16.96 -20.28 5.72
C ILE A 118 -15.71 -19.39 5.79
N GLY A 119 -15.19 -18.95 4.64
CA GLY A 119 -13.99 -18.12 4.54
C GLY A 119 -14.20 -16.63 4.82
N ALA A 120 -15.43 -16.13 4.70
CA ALA A 120 -15.78 -14.72 4.86
C ALA A 120 -15.17 -14.02 6.09
N PRO A 121 -15.22 -14.58 7.33
CA PRO A 121 -14.61 -13.92 8.48
C PRO A 121 -13.08 -13.78 8.37
N VAL A 122 -12.41 -14.75 7.75
CA VAL A 122 -10.96 -14.72 7.53
C VAL A 122 -10.62 -13.65 6.51
N GLU A 123 -11.35 -13.62 5.39
CA GLU A 123 -11.17 -12.61 4.34
C GLU A 123 -11.39 -11.18 4.86
N LEU A 124 -12.41 -10.98 5.70
CA LEU A 124 -12.66 -9.68 6.34
C LEU A 124 -11.53 -9.28 7.29
N ALA A 125 -10.97 -10.22 8.06
CA ALA A 125 -9.84 -9.94 8.95
C ALA A 125 -8.58 -9.57 8.17
N VAL A 126 -8.28 -10.29 7.08
CA VAL A 126 -7.17 -9.97 6.18
C VAL A 126 -7.37 -8.59 5.55
N ALA A 127 -8.54 -8.32 4.98
CA ALA A 127 -8.86 -7.02 4.38
C ALA A 127 -8.72 -5.88 5.38
N TYR A 128 -9.15 -6.07 6.64
CA TYR A 128 -9.01 -5.07 7.69
C TYR A 128 -7.54 -4.79 8.07
N VAL A 129 -6.70 -5.82 8.09
CA VAL A 129 -5.24 -5.70 8.29
C VAL A 129 -4.59 -4.94 7.13
N GLU A 130 -4.92 -5.31 5.89
CA GLU A 130 -4.43 -4.64 4.69
C GLU A 130 -4.84 -3.18 4.63
N ASP A 131 -6.09 -2.88 4.99
CA ASP A 131 -6.59 -1.52 5.09
C ASP A 131 -5.76 -0.72 6.10
N GLN A 132 -5.60 -1.21 7.33
CA GLN A 132 -4.81 -0.56 8.39
C GLN A 132 -3.39 -0.20 7.92
N ILE A 133 -2.72 -1.12 7.21
CA ILE A 133 -1.39 -0.90 6.64
C ILE A 133 -1.45 0.15 5.53
N SER A 134 -2.41 0.02 4.62
CA SER A 134 -2.62 0.94 3.50
C SER A 134 -2.86 2.37 3.97
N VAL A 135 -3.57 2.55 5.08
CA VAL A 135 -3.80 3.89 5.65
C VAL A 135 -2.48 4.56 6.07
N ARG A 136 -1.45 3.81 6.48
CA ARG A 136 -0.13 4.32 6.89
C ARG A 136 0.92 4.28 5.78
N MET A 137 0.63 3.60 4.67
CA MET A 137 1.55 3.39 3.56
C MET A 137 2.10 4.70 2.99
N ASN A 138 1.22 5.68 2.70
CA ASN A 138 1.65 6.98 2.16
C ASN A 138 2.59 7.74 3.09
N GLU A 139 2.42 7.61 4.40
CA GLU A 139 3.29 8.22 5.41
C GLU A 139 4.68 7.56 5.42
N ALA A 140 4.70 6.23 5.41
CA ALA A 140 5.95 5.45 5.34
C ALA A 140 6.73 5.70 4.04
N ILE A 141 6.04 5.80 2.91
CA ILE A 141 6.66 6.15 1.61
C ILE A 141 7.33 7.52 1.69
N LYS A 142 6.62 8.55 2.17
CA LYS A 142 7.18 9.91 2.30
C LYS A 142 8.36 9.96 3.26
N ALA A 143 8.30 9.23 4.37
CA ALA A 143 9.39 9.13 5.32
C ALA A 143 10.62 8.45 4.69
N ALA A 144 10.43 7.34 3.96
CA ALA A 144 11.50 6.63 3.26
C ALA A 144 12.12 7.49 2.16
N MET A 145 11.31 8.18 1.36
CA MET A 145 11.77 9.15 0.36
C MET A 145 12.59 10.27 1.00
N THR A 146 12.13 10.83 2.12
CA THR A 146 12.86 11.88 2.85
C THR A 146 14.20 11.37 3.38
N ALA A 147 14.21 10.19 4.01
CA ALA A 147 15.42 9.57 4.55
C ALA A 147 16.45 9.22 3.45
N LYS A 148 15.96 8.78 2.28
CA LYS A 148 16.78 8.43 1.13
C LYS A 148 17.06 9.60 0.19
N LYS A 149 16.53 10.79 0.47
CA LYS A 149 16.62 12.00 -0.37
C LYS A 149 16.17 11.68 -1.81
N ILE A 150 14.96 11.16 -1.94
CA ILE A 150 14.29 10.84 -3.21
C ILE A 150 13.13 11.82 -3.41
N ASP A 151 13.08 12.43 -4.59
CA ASP A 151 12.01 13.35 -4.98
C ASP A 151 10.98 12.66 -5.89
N LEU A 152 11.38 11.58 -6.58
CA LEU A 152 10.50 10.80 -7.46
C LEU A 152 10.60 9.31 -7.17
N LEU A 153 9.45 8.70 -6.87
CA LEU A 153 9.31 7.27 -6.66
C LEU A 153 8.50 6.65 -7.80
N LEU A 154 9.04 5.62 -8.43
CA LEU A 154 8.37 4.85 -9.48
C LEU A 154 7.93 3.48 -8.95
N ASN A 155 6.82 3.00 -9.50
CA ASN A 155 6.46 1.59 -9.37
C ASN A 155 7.44 0.74 -10.22
N PRO A 156 7.94 -0.40 -9.70
CA PRO A 156 8.82 -1.30 -10.45
C PRO A 156 8.27 -1.72 -11.82
N ASP A 157 6.96 -1.87 -11.99
CA ASP A 157 6.33 -2.29 -13.26
C ASP A 157 6.47 -1.23 -14.38
N ALA A 158 6.77 0.02 -14.02
CA ALA A 158 6.98 1.11 -14.97
C ALA A 158 8.45 1.25 -15.42
N VAL A 159 9.35 0.35 -14.96
CA VAL A 159 10.80 0.47 -15.16
C VAL A 159 11.36 -0.73 -15.90
N LEU A 160 11.99 -0.50 -17.06
CA LEU A 160 12.54 -1.55 -17.92
C LEU A 160 13.82 -2.19 -17.35
N ALA A 161 14.69 -1.38 -16.72
CA ALA A 161 15.93 -1.83 -16.11
C ALA A 161 16.30 -0.91 -14.94
N ARG A 162 16.86 -1.48 -13.87
CA ARG A 162 17.30 -0.76 -12.69
C ARG A 162 18.48 -1.45 -12.01
N GLU A 163 19.27 -0.66 -11.30
CA GLU A 163 20.25 -1.16 -10.34
C GLU A 163 19.59 -1.44 -8.99
N ASN A 164 20.14 -2.35 -8.19
CA ASN A 164 19.55 -2.68 -6.87
C ASN A 164 19.60 -1.51 -5.88
N ASN A 165 20.56 -0.60 -6.04
CA ASN A 165 20.74 0.55 -5.14
C ASN A 165 19.65 1.64 -5.29
N VAL A 166 18.86 1.61 -6.37
CA VAL A 166 17.72 2.53 -6.56
C VAL A 166 16.41 1.96 -6.01
N ASP A 167 16.41 0.74 -5.50
CA ASP A 167 15.25 0.14 -4.84
C ASP A 167 15.22 0.52 -3.36
N ILE A 168 14.17 1.24 -2.95
CA ILE A 168 13.97 1.66 -1.56
C ILE A 168 12.89 0.86 -0.85
N THR A 169 12.44 -0.28 -1.40
CA THR A 169 11.38 -1.11 -0.81
C THR A 169 11.68 -1.46 0.65
N ASP A 170 12.91 -1.86 0.99
CA ASP A 170 13.29 -2.17 2.38
C ASP A 170 13.28 -0.93 3.30
N ALA A 171 13.55 0.25 2.75
CA ALA A 171 13.41 1.50 3.51
C ALA A 171 11.94 1.79 3.80
N VAL A 172 11.03 1.52 2.85
CA VAL A 172 9.58 1.61 3.07
C VAL A 172 9.14 0.60 4.13
N VAL A 173 9.62 -0.65 4.09
CA VAL A 173 9.35 -1.66 5.14
C VAL A 173 9.79 -1.16 6.51
N THR A 174 11.00 -0.59 6.60
CA THR A 174 11.54 -0.03 7.84
C THR A 174 10.63 1.06 8.40
N GLU A 175 10.15 1.98 7.56
CA GLU A 175 9.26 3.05 7.98
C GLU A 175 7.84 2.55 8.33
N ILE A 176 7.31 1.55 7.61
CA ILE A 176 6.05 0.90 7.99
C ILE A 176 6.19 0.32 9.40
N ASN A 177 7.25 -0.44 9.65
CA ASN A 177 7.49 -1.07 10.95
C ASN A 177 7.68 -0.04 12.08
N ARG A 178 8.22 1.14 11.77
CA ARG A 178 8.38 2.25 12.72
C ARG A 178 7.05 2.91 13.06
N ILE A 179 6.21 3.20 12.06
CA ILE A 179 4.95 3.94 12.23
C ILE A 179 3.81 3.02 12.68
N LEU A 180 3.83 1.77 12.23
CA LEU A 180 2.80 0.78 12.44
C LEU A 180 3.44 -0.55 12.85
N PRO A 181 3.88 -0.68 14.12
CA PRO A 181 4.53 -1.90 14.58
C PRO A 181 3.58 -3.09 14.65
N ASN A 182 2.32 -2.84 15.00
CA ASN A 182 1.25 -3.84 15.15
C ASN A 182 -0.06 -3.32 14.53
N VAL A 183 -0.94 -4.25 14.17
CA VAL A 183 -2.32 -3.97 13.71
C VAL A 183 -3.29 -4.92 14.41
N SER A 184 -4.58 -4.55 14.44
CA SER A 184 -5.62 -5.39 15.03
C SER A 184 -6.20 -6.34 13.99
N ILE A 185 -6.48 -7.59 14.39
CA ILE A 185 -7.23 -8.56 13.59
C ILE A 185 -8.74 -8.58 13.95
N ALA A 186 -9.14 -7.79 14.97
CA ALA A 186 -10.53 -7.69 15.41
C ALA A 186 -11.28 -6.71 14.51
N VAL A 187 -12.12 -7.26 13.63
CA VAL A 187 -12.90 -6.50 12.65
C VAL A 187 -14.09 -5.80 13.33
N PRO A 188 -14.23 -4.47 13.21
CA PRO A 188 -15.39 -3.76 13.74
C PRO A 188 -16.71 -4.20 13.06
N ALA A 189 -17.81 -4.19 13.82
CA ALA A 189 -19.12 -4.49 13.26
C ALA A 189 -19.50 -3.51 12.14
N GLY A 190 -19.96 -4.03 11.00
CA GLY A 190 -20.33 -3.24 9.83
C GLY A 190 -19.15 -2.71 9.01
N TYR A 191 -17.91 -3.14 9.32
CA TYR A 191 -16.74 -2.85 8.49
C TYR A 191 -16.93 -3.39 7.07
N GLN A 192 -16.51 -2.59 6.09
CA GLN A 192 -16.44 -2.98 4.68
C GLN A 192 -15.00 -2.79 4.17
N PRO A 193 -14.46 -3.73 3.37
CA PRO A 193 -13.13 -3.58 2.78
C PRO A 193 -12.93 -2.23 2.06
N GLY A 194 -11.80 -1.58 2.30
CA GLY A 194 -11.48 -0.27 1.75
C GLY A 194 -12.09 0.91 2.51
N GLN A 195 -12.96 0.69 3.50
CA GLN A 195 -13.60 1.77 4.26
C GLN A 195 -12.58 2.65 4.99
N LEU A 196 -11.53 2.06 5.57
CA LEU A 196 -10.51 2.83 6.31
C LEU A 196 -9.69 3.73 5.37
N VAL A 197 -9.34 3.21 4.19
CA VAL A 197 -8.60 3.98 3.17
C VAL A 197 -9.45 5.13 2.64
N GLN A 198 -10.73 4.88 2.35
CA GLN A 198 -11.66 5.92 1.92
C GLN A 198 -11.79 7.05 2.95
N GLN A 199 -11.92 6.71 4.23
CA GLN A 199 -11.98 7.70 5.31
C GLN A 199 -10.70 8.53 5.40
N ARG A 200 -9.51 7.92 5.30
CA ARG A 200 -8.26 8.71 5.30
C ARG A 200 -8.14 9.59 4.06
N ASN A 201 -8.52 9.10 2.89
CA ASN A 201 -8.45 9.91 1.68
C ASN A 201 -9.38 11.13 1.78
N GLN A 202 -10.58 10.98 2.35
CA GLN A 202 -11.47 12.11 2.64
C GLN A 202 -10.82 13.12 3.59
N GLN A 203 -10.25 12.66 4.71
CA GLN A 203 -9.55 13.52 5.67
C GLN A 203 -8.39 14.30 5.03
N LEU A 204 -7.64 13.66 4.13
CA LEU A 204 -6.54 14.32 3.41
C LEU A 204 -7.05 15.37 2.42
N MET A 205 -8.17 15.11 1.74
CA MET A 205 -8.81 16.10 0.86
C MET A 205 -9.33 17.31 1.64
N ASP A 206 -9.95 17.08 2.80
CA ASP A 206 -10.43 18.16 3.67
C ASP A 206 -9.28 19.00 4.24
N ALA A 207 -8.18 18.36 4.66
CA ALA A 207 -6.97 19.03 5.12
C ALA A 207 -6.31 19.87 4.00
N ALA A 208 -6.26 19.33 2.78
CA ALA A 208 -5.74 20.07 1.62
C ALA A 208 -6.61 21.29 1.27
N ARG A 209 -7.93 21.17 1.38
CA ARG A 209 -8.88 22.26 1.14
C ARG A 209 -8.77 23.36 2.21
N ALA A 210 -8.55 22.99 3.47
CA ALA A 210 -8.30 23.95 4.54
C ALA A 210 -6.97 24.71 4.37
N ALA A 211 -5.92 24.05 3.86
CA ALA A 211 -4.62 24.66 3.61
C ALA A 211 -4.62 25.66 2.42
N GLN A 212 -5.57 25.54 1.49
CA GLN A 212 -5.72 26.45 0.34
C GLN A 212 -6.63 27.66 0.64
N GLY A 213 -7.28 27.70 1.82
CA GLY A 213 -8.28 28.70 2.19
C GLY A 213 -7.79 29.96 2.90
N THR A 214 -6.49 30.17 3.09
CA THR A 214 -5.96 31.40 3.71
C THR A 214 -5.61 32.43 2.64
N PRO A 215 -6.46 33.43 2.34
CA PRO A 215 -6.05 34.54 1.49
C PRO A 215 -4.89 35.29 2.15
N ALA A 216 -3.85 35.56 1.36
CA ALA A 216 -2.74 36.41 1.79
C ALA A 216 -3.29 37.75 2.30
N ALA A 217 -2.99 38.10 3.55
CA ALA A 217 -3.39 39.36 4.14
C ALA A 217 -2.84 40.52 3.29
N PRO A 218 -3.63 41.54 2.95
CA PRO A 218 -3.16 42.69 2.18
C PRO A 218 -2.09 43.43 2.97
N ALA A 219 -0.99 43.77 2.29
CA ALA A 219 0.11 44.53 2.86
C ALA A 219 -0.39 45.90 3.38
N PRO A 220 0.02 46.35 4.58
CA PRO A 220 -0.39 47.65 5.09
C PRO A 220 0.25 48.76 4.27
N THR A 221 -0.58 49.53 3.56
CA THR A 221 -0.21 50.80 2.96
C THR A 221 -0.16 51.89 4.03
N GLY A 222 1.00 52.53 4.17
CA GLY A 222 1.06 53.95 4.48
C GLY A 222 1.56 54.35 5.86
N SER A 223 2.78 54.89 5.90
CA SER A 223 3.16 55.99 6.78
C SER A 223 3.97 56.99 5.95
N ALA A 224 3.36 58.10 5.54
CA ALA A 224 4.08 59.25 5.01
C ALA A 224 4.73 60.02 6.17
N PRO A 225 6.01 60.44 6.09
CA PRO A 225 6.64 61.21 7.16
C PRO A 225 6.27 62.70 7.04
N THR A 226 5.59 63.21 8.07
CA THR A 226 5.34 64.65 8.25
C THR A 226 6.65 65.30 8.72
N THR A 227 7.24 66.17 7.90
CA THR A 227 8.39 67.01 8.26
C THR A 227 7.88 68.31 8.88
N ARG A 228 8.53 68.73 9.98
CA ARG A 228 8.38 70.06 10.61
C ARG A 228 9.63 70.86 10.34
#